data_AF-A0A7J9W494-F1
#
_entry.id   AF-A0A7J9W494-F1
#
_cell.length_a   1.000
_cell.length_b   1.000
_cell.length_c   1.000
_cell.angle_alpha   90.00
_cell.angle_beta   90.00
_cell.angle_gamma   90.00
#
_symmetry.space_group_name_H-M   'P 1'
#
loop_
_entity.id
_entity.type
_entity.pdbx_description
1 polymer ?
#
loop_
_entity_poly.entity_id
_entity_poly.type
_entity_poly.pdbx_seq_one_letter_code
_entity_poly.pdbx_strand_id
1 'polypeptide(L)'
;MNLPDLIRYVNEVEGVSYGEMVQRAADAGYNISRPAISQIVYREIKGFPYPHTLFGLAAALRRHPFEVLAAAGETFGVDFHVERGPAGEVTFSIEPPPWNIPEPDEPMRKMRGGREVGTSNGPGHTDE
;
A
#
# COMPACT_ATOMS: atom_id res chain seq x y z
N MET A 1 -18.59 2.96 -4.12
CA MET A 1 -17.90 3.19 -5.42
C MET A 1 -16.43 2.86 -5.19
N ASN A 2 -15.79 2.08 -6.07
CA ASN A 2 -14.37 1.75 -5.93
C ASN A 2 -13.48 2.91 -6.43
N LEU A 3 -12.17 2.87 -6.13
CA LEU A 3 -11.24 3.95 -6.41
C LEU A 3 -11.05 4.23 -7.92
N PRO A 4 -10.87 3.22 -8.79
CA PRO A 4 -10.84 3.45 -10.25
C PRO A 4 -12.08 4.16 -10.78
N ASP A 5 -13.27 3.75 -10.33
CA ASP A 5 -14.54 4.34 -10.77
C ASP A 5 -14.70 5.77 -10.27
N LEU A 6 -14.25 6.07 -9.05
CA LEU A 6 -14.22 7.43 -8.51
C LEU A 6 -13.31 8.35 -9.34
N ILE A 7 -12.12 7.88 -9.72
CA ILE A 7 -11.20 8.66 -10.54
C ILE A 7 -11.80 8.90 -11.93
N ARG A 8 -12.41 7.87 -12.55
CA ARG A 8 -13.09 8.01 -13.85
C ARG A 8 -14.28 8.96 -13.78
N TYR A 9 -15.08 8.89 -12.73
CA TYR A 9 -16.20 9.82 -12.52
C TYR A 9 -15.72 11.29 -12.52
N VAL A 10 -14.67 11.59 -11.75
CA VAL A 10 -14.12 12.96 -11.72
C VAL A 10 -13.51 13.35 -13.06
N ASN A 11 -12.95 12.39 -13.81
CA ASN A 11 -12.37 12.67 -15.12
C ASN A 11 -13.42 12.90 -16.23
N GLU A 12 -14.38 12.00 -16.34
CA GLU A 12 -15.31 11.92 -17.47
C GLU A 12 -16.59 12.73 -17.21
N VAL A 13 -17.07 12.76 -15.96
CA VAL A 13 -18.33 13.41 -15.59
C VAL A 13 -18.08 14.84 -15.09
N GLU A 14 -17.10 15.03 -14.21
CA GLU A 14 -16.75 16.38 -13.72
C GLU A 14 -15.80 17.14 -14.65
N GLY A 15 -15.31 16.49 -15.71
CA GLY A 15 -14.45 17.10 -16.73
C GLY A 15 -13.05 17.48 -16.24
N VAL A 16 -12.59 16.92 -15.12
CA VAL A 16 -11.28 17.25 -14.54
C VAL A 16 -10.21 16.38 -15.18
N SER A 17 -9.27 16.98 -15.91
CA SER A 17 -8.17 16.22 -16.51
C SER A 17 -7.23 15.61 -15.45
N TYR A 18 -6.53 14.52 -15.78
CA TYR A 18 -5.46 13.99 -14.92
C TYR A 18 -4.36 15.02 -14.64
N GLY A 19 -4.12 15.96 -15.55
CA GLY A 19 -3.18 17.06 -15.33
C GLY A 19 -3.62 17.99 -14.21
N GLU A 20 -4.91 18.32 -14.20
CA GLU A 20 -5.50 19.17 -13.17
C GLU A 20 -5.56 18.45 -11.82
N MET A 21 -5.88 17.16 -11.81
CA MET A 21 -5.82 16.32 -10.60
C MET A 21 -4.42 16.35 -9.96
N VAL A 22 -3.37 16.19 -10.77
CA VAL A 22 -1.98 16.28 -10.31
C VAL A 22 -1.67 17.67 -9.77
N GLN A 23 -2.10 18.74 -10.44
CA GLN A 23 -1.88 20.10 -9.96
C GLN A 23 -2.55 20.33 -8.60
N ARG A 24 -3.80 19.89 -8.44
CA ARG A 24 -4.55 20.00 -7.17
C ARG A 24 -3.84 19.27 -6.02
N ALA A 25 -3.27 18.09 -6.28
CA ALA A 25 -2.47 17.37 -5.29
C ALA A 25 -1.19 18.15 -4.93
N ALA A 26 -0.50 18.70 -5.94
CA ALA A 26 0.72 19.49 -5.74
C ALA A 26 0.45 20.78 -4.94
N ASP A 27 -0.65 21.48 -5.22
CA ASP A 27 -1.08 22.67 -4.48
C ASP A 27 -1.36 22.37 -2.99
N ALA A 28 -1.75 21.13 -2.68
CA ALA A 28 -1.94 20.62 -1.33
C ALA A 28 -0.67 20.00 -0.70
N GLY A 29 0.47 20.05 -1.39
CA GLY A 29 1.76 19.55 -0.89
C GLY A 29 2.00 18.05 -1.12
N TYR A 30 1.19 17.40 -1.96
CA TYR A 30 1.35 15.97 -2.29
C TYR A 30 1.97 15.78 -3.67
N ASN A 31 2.90 14.85 -3.78
CA ASN A 31 3.49 14.50 -5.07
C ASN A 31 2.80 13.28 -5.67
N ILE A 32 1.89 13.52 -6.62
CA ILE A 32 1.24 12.46 -7.41
C ILE A 32 1.55 12.69 -8.89
N SER A 33 1.84 11.61 -9.61
CA SER A 33 2.13 11.66 -11.02
C SER A 33 0.91 11.17 -11.84
N ARG A 34 0.78 11.66 -13.08
CA ARG A 34 -0.26 11.16 -14.01
C ARG A 34 -0.14 9.64 -14.25
N PRO A 35 1.07 9.06 -14.41
CA PRO A 35 1.23 7.61 -14.50
C PRO A 35 0.69 6.89 -13.27
N ALA A 36 0.92 7.41 -12.06
CA ALA A 36 0.39 6.80 -10.84
C ALA A 36 -1.14 6.75 -10.88
N ILE A 37 -1.80 7.86 -11.21
CA ILE A 37 -3.28 7.91 -11.37
C ILE A 37 -3.75 6.89 -12.42
N SER A 38 -3.08 6.84 -13.58
CA SER A 38 -3.39 5.90 -14.66
C SER A 38 -3.29 4.44 -14.19
N GLN A 39 -2.22 4.08 -13.47
CA GLN A 39 -2.04 2.74 -12.92
C GLN A 39 -3.17 2.34 -11.97
N ILE A 40 -3.71 3.29 -11.20
CA ILE A 40 -4.89 3.02 -10.35
C ILE A 40 -6.11 2.74 -11.21
N VAL A 41 -6.37 3.59 -12.20
CA VAL A 41 -7.54 3.48 -13.09
C VAL A 41 -7.55 2.17 -13.87
N TYR A 42 -6.39 1.69 -14.29
CA TYR A 42 -6.23 0.43 -15.03
C TYR A 42 -5.92 -0.78 -14.13
N ARG A 43 -5.95 -0.61 -12.80
CA ARG A 43 -5.69 -1.67 -11.80
C ARG A 43 -4.35 -2.37 -11.99
N GLU A 44 -3.33 -1.62 -12.38
CA GLU A 44 -1.96 -2.12 -12.57
C GLU A 44 -1.17 -2.16 -11.26
N ILE A 45 -1.71 -1.61 -10.17
CA ILE A 45 -1.09 -1.64 -8.85
C ILE A 45 -1.31 -3.00 -8.18
N LYS A 46 -0.20 -3.65 -7.78
CA LYS A 46 -0.22 -4.98 -7.14
C LYS A 46 -0.35 -4.96 -5.62
N GLY A 47 -0.46 -3.78 -5.01
CA GLY A 47 -0.49 -3.63 -3.57
C GLY A 47 -1.25 -2.38 -3.14
N PHE A 48 -1.62 -2.36 -1.87
CA PHE A 48 -2.36 -1.25 -1.30
C PHE A 48 -1.52 0.05 -1.34
N PRO A 49 -2.06 1.17 -1.85
CA PRO A 49 -1.32 2.42 -1.95
C PRO A 49 -0.87 2.94 -0.59
N TYR A 50 0.30 3.59 -0.54
CA TYR A 50 0.77 4.23 0.68
C TYR A 50 -0.19 5.35 1.13
N PRO A 51 -0.31 5.62 2.45
CA PRO A 51 -1.20 6.66 2.96
C PRO A 51 -1.00 8.03 2.31
N HIS A 52 0.26 8.43 2.06
CA HIS A 52 0.56 9.70 1.38
C HIS A 52 -0.05 9.77 -0.03
N THR A 53 -0.06 8.67 -0.77
CA THR A 53 -0.72 8.57 -2.08
C THR A 53 -2.22 8.73 -1.96
N LEU A 54 -2.85 8.11 -0.95
CA LEU A 54 -4.30 8.23 -0.71
C LEU A 54 -4.71 9.65 -0.33
N PHE A 55 -3.95 10.33 0.55
CA PHE A 55 -4.21 11.73 0.89
C PHE A 55 -4.00 12.67 -0.30
N GLY A 56 -2.98 12.42 -1.11
CA GLY A 56 -2.81 13.17 -2.36
C GLY A 56 -3.94 12.93 -3.35
N LEU A 57 -4.48 11.71 -3.44
CA LEU A 57 -5.65 11.41 -4.28
C LEU A 57 -6.90 12.12 -3.75
N ALA A 58 -7.09 12.18 -2.44
CA ALA A 58 -8.17 12.95 -1.84
C ALA A 58 -8.10 14.43 -2.22
N ALA A 59 -6.90 15.03 -2.17
CA ALA A 59 -6.68 16.39 -2.66
C ALA A 59 -6.94 16.52 -4.18
N ALA A 60 -6.41 15.59 -4.98
CA ALA A 60 -6.56 15.57 -6.43
C ALA A 60 -8.04 15.55 -6.87
N LEU A 61 -8.84 14.72 -6.20
CA LEU A 61 -10.25 14.48 -6.48
C LEU A 61 -11.18 15.47 -5.75
N ARG A 62 -10.64 16.34 -4.89
CA ARG A 62 -11.40 17.19 -3.96
C ARG A 62 -12.47 16.39 -3.20
N ARG A 63 -12.05 15.25 -2.64
CA ARG A 63 -12.89 14.37 -1.83
C ARG A 63 -12.36 14.28 -0.41
N HIS A 64 -13.24 13.88 0.51
CA HIS A 64 -12.82 13.66 1.88
C HIS A 64 -11.86 12.46 1.94
N PRO A 65 -10.75 12.50 2.72
CA PRO A 65 -9.81 11.38 2.79
C PRO A 65 -10.45 10.03 3.12
N PHE A 66 -11.43 9.99 4.02
CA PHE A 66 -12.18 8.76 4.33
C PHE A 66 -12.92 8.17 3.13
N GLU A 67 -13.45 8.99 2.22
CA GLU A 67 -14.11 8.49 1.01
C GLU A 67 -13.11 7.80 0.08
N VAL A 68 -11.92 8.38 -0.08
CA VAL A 68 -10.84 7.80 -0.88
C VAL A 68 -10.27 6.55 -0.22
N LEU A 69 -10.12 6.53 1.10
CA LEU A 69 -9.72 5.33 1.84
C LEU A 69 -10.73 4.21 1.66
N ALA A 70 -12.02 4.48 1.84
CA ALA A 70 -13.08 3.48 1.64
C ALA A 70 -13.09 2.95 0.20
N ALA A 71 -13.00 3.84 -0.79
CA ALA A 71 -12.92 3.46 -2.20
C ALA A 71 -11.67 2.61 -2.51
N ALA A 72 -10.54 2.89 -1.87
CA ALA A 72 -9.33 2.08 -1.96
C ALA A 72 -9.55 0.70 -1.31
N GLY A 73 -10.17 0.64 -0.13
CA GLY A 73 -10.54 -0.61 0.55
C GLY A 73 -11.36 -1.53 -0.34
N GLU A 74 -12.42 -1.00 -0.93
CA GLU A 74 -13.26 -1.71 -1.93
C GLU A 74 -12.47 -2.20 -3.15
N THR A 75 -11.42 -1.49 -3.56
CA THR A 75 -10.60 -1.86 -4.73
C THR A 75 -9.65 -3.01 -4.41
N PHE A 76 -9.11 -3.05 -3.20
CA PHE A 76 -8.08 -3.98 -2.78
C PHE A 76 -8.60 -5.10 -1.85
N GLY A 77 -9.89 -5.10 -1.51
CA GLY A 77 -10.48 -6.05 -0.57
C GLY A 77 -9.94 -5.86 0.85
N VAL A 78 -9.79 -4.61 1.29
CA VAL A 78 -9.27 -4.25 2.62
C VAL A 78 -10.36 -3.53 3.41
N ASP A 79 -10.70 -4.05 4.59
CA ASP A 79 -11.62 -3.41 5.52
C ASP A 79 -10.86 -2.52 6.52
N PHE A 80 -11.33 -1.28 6.69
CA PHE A 80 -10.75 -0.34 7.66
C PHE A 80 -11.61 -0.28 8.92
N HIS A 81 -10.99 -0.56 10.06
CA HIS A 81 -11.61 -0.36 11.37
C HIS A 81 -10.98 0.87 12.03
N VAL A 82 -11.83 1.86 12.37
CA VAL A 82 -11.40 2.98 13.21
C VAL A 82 -11.68 2.59 14.65
N GLU A 83 -10.66 2.14 15.37
CA GLU A 83 -10.76 1.97 16.81
C GLU A 83 -10.80 3.35 17.46
N ARG A 84 -11.92 3.69 18.11
CA ARG A 84 -12.01 4.91 18.93
C ARG A 84 -11.20 4.71 20.22
N GLY A 85 -9.88 4.76 20.10
CA GLY A 85 -8.99 5.00 21.23
C GLY A 85 -9.03 6.49 21.63
N PRO A 86 -8.58 6.86 22.85
CA PRO A 86 -8.56 8.24 23.34
C PRO A 86 -7.67 9.19 22.50
N ALA A 87 -6.97 8.69 21.47
CA ALA A 87 -6.11 9.45 20.56
C ALA A 87 -6.40 9.24 19.05
N GLY A 88 -7.46 8.51 18.66
CA GLY A 88 -7.80 8.31 17.23
C GLY A 88 -6.77 7.48 16.45
N GLU A 89 -6.23 6.44 17.07
CA GLU A 89 -5.29 5.52 16.44
C GLU A 89 -6.00 4.68 15.35
N VAL A 90 -5.48 4.72 14.12
CA VAL A 90 -6.03 3.95 12.98
C VAL A 90 -5.18 2.71 12.80
N THR A 91 -5.73 1.54 13.12
CA THR A 91 -5.10 0.23 12.93
C THR A 91 -5.52 -0.37 11.59
N PHE A 92 -4.55 -0.92 10.87
CA PHE A 92 -4.75 -1.55 9.55
C PHE A 92 -4.67 -3.07 9.71
N SER A 93 -5.72 -3.79 9.36
CA SER A 93 -5.71 -5.25 9.30
C SER A 93 -5.90 -5.69 7.85
N ILE A 94 -5.03 -6.57 7.37
CA ILE A 94 -5.23 -7.28 6.11
C ILE A 94 -5.73 -8.66 6.53
N GLU A 95 -6.97 -9.02 6.22
CA GLU A 95 -7.38 -10.41 6.37
C GLU A 95 -6.54 -11.26 5.42
N PRO A 96 -5.75 -12.22 5.94
CA PRO A 96 -5.05 -13.13 5.05
C PRO A 96 -6.10 -13.93 4.26
N PRO A 97 -5.93 -14.13 2.94
CA PRO A 97 -6.80 -14.99 2.16
C PRO A 97 -6.88 -16.38 2.81
N PRO A 98 -7.99 -17.14 2.64
CA PRO A 98 -8.26 -18.41 3.31
C PRO A 98 -7.42 -19.57 2.76
N TRP A 99 -6.14 -19.35 2.46
CA TRP A 99 -5.21 -20.44 2.21
C TRP A 99 -4.79 -21.01 3.56
N ASN A 100 -5.33 -22.19 3.85
CA ASN A 100 -4.99 -23.07 4.95
C ASN A 100 -3.46 -23.09 5.14
N ILE A 101 -2.95 -22.31 6.10
CA ILE A 101 -1.56 -22.44 6.56
C ILE A 101 -1.57 -23.75 7.36
N PRO A 102 -0.95 -24.85 6.90
CA PRO A 102 -0.77 -25.99 7.78
C PRO A 102 -0.01 -25.49 9.00
N GLU A 103 -0.61 -25.66 10.19
CA GLU A 103 0.06 -25.42 11.45
C GLU A 103 1.42 -26.14 11.42
N PRO A 104 2.51 -25.52 11.88
CA PRO A 104 3.81 -26.17 11.93
C PRO A 104 3.81 -27.20 13.08
N ASP A 105 2.98 -28.23 12.95
CA ASP A 105 3.03 -29.42 13.75
C ASP A 105 4.13 -30.31 13.18
N GLU A 106 5.38 -29.98 13.50
CA GLU A 106 6.39 -30.96 13.87
C GLU A 106 7.73 -30.28 14.20
N PRO A 107 8.39 -30.64 15.31
CA PRO A 107 9.74 -30.18 15.59
C PRO A 107 10.67 -30.70 14.49
N MET A 108 11.34 -29.78 13.78
CA MET A 108 12.36 -30.07 12.79
C MET A 108 13.31 -31.16 13.30
N ARG A 109 13.09 -32.40 12.86
CA ARG A 109 14.03 -33.49 13.04
C ARG A 109 15.33 -33.05 12.37
N LYS A 110 16.38 -32.88 13.19
CA LYS A 110 17.76 -32.70 12.76
C LYS A 110 18.11 -33.73 11.68
N MET A 111 18.02 -33.37 10.41
CA MET A 111 18.70 -34.11 9.34
C MET A 111 20.07 -33.49 9.11
N ARG A 112 21.02 -34.11 9.80
CA ARG A 112 22.44 -34.18 9.49
C ARG A 112 22.64 -34.49 8.01
N GLY A 113 23.32 -33.63 7.26
CA GLY A 113 23.66 -33.88 5.86
C GLY A 113 24.43 -32.71 5.28
N GLY A 114 25.76 -32.81 5.29
CA GLY A 114 26.66 -31.68 5.11
C GLY A 114 26.64 -31.03 3.72
N ARG A 115 27.00 -29.76 3.70
CA ARG A 115 28.11 -29.29 2.86
C ARG A 115 28.66 -28.03 3.50
N GLU A 116 29.91 -28.12 3.93
CA GLU A 116 30.69 -26.97 4.38
C GLU A 116 30.74 -25.96 3.24
N VAL A 117 30.25 -24.75 3.49
CA VAL A 117 30.57 -23.58 2.67
C VAL A 117 31.15 -22.57 3.63
N GLY A 118 32.48 -22.62 3.77
CA GLY A 118 33.24 -21.68 4.57
C GLY A 118 33.01 -20.26 4.07
N THR A 119 32.53 -19.39 4.96
CA THR A 119 32.64 -17.95 4.82
C THR A 119 33.43 -17.45 6.02
N SER A 120 34.75 -17.36 5.85
CA SER A 120 35.62 -16.69 6.81
C SER A 120 35.38 -15.18 6.69
N ASN A 121 34.97 -14.54 7.79
CA ASN A 121 35.06 -13.08 7.94
C ASN A 121 35.69 -12.73 9.29
N GLY A 122 36.97 -12.31 9.21
CA GLY A 122 37.72 -11.50 10.20
C GLY A 122 38.20 -12.20 11.47
N PRO A 123 39.09 -11.60 12.28
CA PRO A 123 39.56 -10.21 12.24
C PRO A 123 41.08 -10.00 12.43
N GLY A 124 41.57 -8.79 12.12
CA GLY A 124 42.45 -8.04 13.02
C GLY A 124 43.97 -8.33 13.09
N HIS A 125 44.72 -7.26 12.79
CA HIS A 125 45.77 -6.67 13.66
C HIS A 125 47.27 -7.09 13.55
N THR A 126 48.06 -6.08 13.13
CA THR A 126 49.41 -5.61 13.56
C THR A 126 50.69 -6.42 13.40
N ASP A 127 51.68 -5.67 12.87
CA ASP A 127 53.13 -5.57 13.18
C ASP A 127 53.93 -6.80 13.64
N GLU A 128 54.96 -7.14 12.87
CA GLU A 128 56.39 -6.97 13.21
C GLU A 128 57.27 -7.07 11.94
#